data_AF-A0A6T7JLM7-F1
#
_entry.id   AF-A0A6T7JLM7-F1
#
_cell.length_a   1.000
_cell.length_b   1.000
_cell.length_c   1.000
_cell.angle_alpha   90.00
_cell.angle_beta   90.00
_cell.angle_gamma   90.00
#
_symmetry.space_group_name_H-M   'P 1'
#
loop_
_entity.id
_entity.type
_entity.pdbx_description
1 polymer ?
#
loop_
_entity_poly.entity_id
_entity_poly.type
_entity_poly.pdbx_seq_one_letter_code
_entity_poly.pdbx_strand_id
1 'polypeptide(L)'
;ATVASRLFLVYRGVFGATETTMHLGLLLRLLLFALLDSCTSHGHVTYPPSTRHGGSLTKAGHCFDGECLWFSQPTSIPGKPTLPQYARSYNVDVSGGDLDWSASMPWRAPGTAPVMGSGCGIAGGNAIALPNGGTTPRGDIPQGMDGVGLPAQPPTIWAQGSTQKVAFGITANHGGGYQYRLCKLSEGVSEECFQKTPLKFADDKQWLQHDAVSYQYDKLLQLPDFEIPLVKTSEGTFPADSEWARVPVPGCRLCDQSVCGPGLWPNMTDVFQPNASLFPGSWHGGQKWFEQQQCAQTCAGINVTKCPPYMVQFPEPLPGISGYTDSYLGGFNGLTWNVVDMVVVPDRLEPGEYLLSWRWDCEQSHQIWQNCADIKVVARETPTNSNLFA
;
A
#
# COMPACT_ATOMS: atom_id res chain seq x y z
N ALA A 1 27.20 -67.29 -20.13
CA ALA A 1 27.56 -68.03 -18.91
C ALA A 1 27.27 -67.12 -17.72
N THR A 2 26.29 -67.51 -16.89
CA THR A 2 26.25 -67.44 -15.40
C THR A 2 26.81 -66.17 -14.72
N VAL A 3 26.13 -65.42 -13.85
CA VAL A 3 25.37 -65.76 -12.62
C VAL A 3 24.53 -64.51 -12.22
N ALA A 4 23.20 -64.56 -12.17
CA ALA A 4 22.30 -64.84 -11.02
C ALA A 4 22.17 -63.68 -9.99
N SER A 5 20.99 -63.05 -9.85
CA SER A 5 19.86 -63.38 -8.92
C SER A 5 20.04 -62.69 -7.55
N ARG A 6 19.06 -62.10 -6.87
CA ARG A 6 17.68 -62.52 -6.50
C ARG A 6 16.90 -61.25 -6.09
N LEU A 7 15.59 -61.13 -6.30
CA LEU A 7 14.59 -61.55 -5.31
C LEU A 7 13.21 -61.79 -5.94
N PHE A 8 12.51 -62.78 -5.38
CA PHE A 8 11.22 -63.39 -5.75
C PHE A 8 10.03 -62.41 -5.69
N LEU A 9 9.05 -62.44 -6.61
CA LEU A 9 7.80 -63.24 -6.60
C LEU A 9 7.15 -63.33 -5.19
N VAL A 10 5.88 -62.98 -4.97
CA VAL A 10 4.68 -63.66 -5.51
C VAL A 10 3.46 -62.72 -5.43
N TYR A 11 2.71 -62.67 -6.53
CA TYR A 11 1.34 -62.14 -6.64
C TYR A 11 0.34 -63.29 -6.46
N ARG A 12 -0.71 -63.13 -5.63
CA ARG A 12 -2.09 -63.64 -5.89
C ARG A 12 -3.10 -63.32 -4.78
N GLY A 13 -4.30 -62.89 -5.22
CA GLY A 13 -5.57 -62.88 -4.47
C GLY A 13 -6.18 -61.48 -4.32
N VAL A 14 -6.84 -60.85 -5.30
CA VAL A 14 -8.17 -61.10 -5.94
C VAL A 14 -9.38 -60.50 -5.17
N PHE A 15 -10.03 -59.55 -5.87
CA PHE A 15 -11.34 -58.89 -5.73
C PHE A 15 -11.56 -57.76 -4.71
N GLY A 16 -11.63 -56.53 -5.24
CA GLY A 16 -12.88 -55.76 -5.20
C GLY A 16 -12.90 -54.47 -4.39
N ALA A 17 -12.39 -53.35 -4.92
CA ALA A 17 -12.87 -52.01 -4.57
C ALA A 17 -12.44 -50.97 -5.63
N THR A 18 -13.39 -50.62 -6.48
CA THR A 18 -13.62 -49.34 -7.20
C THR A 18 -12.49 -48.29 -7.30
N GLU A 19 -12.15 -47.94 -8.54
CA GLU A 19 -11.27 -46.84 -9.02
C GLU A 19 -11.70 -45.40 -8.65
N THR A 20 -12.52 -45.18 -7.62
CA THR A 20 -13.11 -43.86 -7.34
C THR A 20 -12.46 -43.08 -6.19
N THR A 21 -11.48 -43.63 -5.47
CA THR A 21 -10.95 -43.01 -4.24
C THR A 21 -9.61 -42.28 -4.39
N MET A 22 -8.92 -42.35 -5.53
CA MET A 22 -7.64 -41.65 -5.73
C MET A 22 -7.76 -40.28 -6.42
N HIS A 23 -8.91 -39.96 -7.03
CA HIS A 23 -9.12 -38.65 -7.64
C HIS A 23 -9.78 -37.62 -6.72
N LEU A 24 -10.52 -38.05 -5.69
CA LEU A 24 -11.21 -37.12 -4.80
C LEU A 24 -10.25 -36.42 -3.81
N GLY A 25 -9.18 -37.09 -3.37
CA GLY A 25 -8.21 -36.51 -2.42
C GLY A 25 -7.29 -35.44 -3.01
N LEU A 26 -6.99 -35.52 -4.32
CA LEU A 26 -6.17 -34.54 -5.03
C LEU A 26 -7.02 -33.35 -5.52
N LEU A 27 -8.26 -33.61 -5.96
CA LEU A 27 -9.22 -32.55 -6.33
C LEU A 27 -9.67 -31.73 -5.12
N LEU A 28 -9.88 -32.34 -3.94
CA LEU A 28 -10.24 -31.58 -2.73
C LEU A 28 -9.08 -30.71 -2.22
N ARG A 29 -7.83 -31.13 -2.44
CA ARG A 29 -6.64 -30.31 -2.12
C ARG A 29 -6.35 -29.25 -3.17
N LEU A 30 -6.84 -29.37 -4.40
CA LEU A 30 -6.71 -28.32 -5.43
C LEU A 30 -7.89 -27.32 -5.38
N LEU A 31 -9.06 -27.74 -4.92
CA LEU A 31 -10.25 -26.88 -4.77
C LEU A 31 -10.21 -26.00 -3.52
N LEU A 32 -9.42 -26.35 -2.49
CA LEU A 32 -9.22 -25.51 -1.31
C LEU A 32 -8.24 -24.33 -1.54
N PHE A 33 -7.53 -24.28 -2.68
CA PHE A 33 -6.64 -23.17 -3.03
C PHE A 33 -7.28 -22.13 -3.98
N ALA A 34 -8.56 -22.29 -4.32
CA ALA A 34 -9.27 -21.38 -5.22
C ALA A 34 -10.34 -20.52 -4.52
N LEU A 35 -10.24 -20.36 -3.18
CA LEU A 35 -10.89 -19.24 -2.51
C LEU A 35 -10.02 -18.01 -2.79
N LEU A 36 -10.27 -17.41 -3.95
CA LEU A 36 -9.74 -16.10 -4.32
C LEU A 36 -10.30 -15.09 -3.33
N ASP A 37 -9.58 -14.83 -2.24
CA ASP A 37 -9.76 -13.60 -1.47
C ASP A 37 -9.54 -12.46 -2.46
N SER A 38 -10.63 -11.83 -2.86
CA SER A 38 -10.61 -10.63 -3.70
C SER A 38 -10.21 -9.45 -2.82
N CYS A 39 -8.99 -9.49 -2.29
CA CYS A 39 -8.34 -8.38 -1.60
C CYS A 39 -7.79 -7.42 -2.65
N THR A 40 -8.64 -6.53 -3.15
CA THR A 40 -8.13 -5.29 -3.75
C THR A 40 -7.77 -4.37 -2.59
N SER A 41 -6.58 -4.46 -2.01
CA SER A 41 -6.21 -3.64 -0.85
C SER A 41 -4.80 -3.09 -1.00
N HIS A 42 -4.47 -1.93 -0.40
CA HIS A 42 -3.39 -1.06 -0.85
C HIS A 42 -2.51 -0.52 0.29
N GLY A 43 -1.35 0.01 -0.09
CA GLY A 43 -0.11 0.12 0.68
C GLY A 43 -0.19 0.49 2.17
N HIS A 44 0.88 0.14 2.88
CA HIS A 44 0.96 0.27 4.33
C HIS A 44 2.38 0.59 4.81
N VAL A 45 2.51 1.18 6.00
CA VAL A 45 3.81 1.48 6.62
C VAL A 45 4.47 0.20 7.09
N THR A 46 5.72 0.00 6.68
CA THR A 46 6.55 -1.16 7.00
C THR A 46 7.74 -0.81 7.91
N TYR A 47 8.03 0.48 8.05
CA TYR A 47 8.99 0.99 9.03
C TYR A 47 8.60 2.43 9.43
N PRO A 48 8.63 2.79 10.73
CA PRO A 48 9.30 2.12 11.85
C PRO A 48 8.58 0.86 12.38
N PRO A 49 9.27 0.01 13.18
CA PRO A 49 8.69 -1.23 13.73
C PRO A 49 7.55 -0.98 14.72
N SER A 50 7.39 0.26 15.19
CA SER A 50 6.30 0.70 16.06
C SER A 50 5.00 1.01 15.30
N THR A 51 4.86 0.56 14.05
CA THR A 51 3.59 0.66 13.30
C THR A 51 2.47 -0.07 14.03
N ARG A 52 1.33 0.61 14.20
CA ARG A 52 0.14 0.00 14.83
C ARG A 52 -0.58 -1.00 13.91
N HIS A 53 -0.25 -0.96 12.63
CA HIS A 53 -1.00 -1.63 11.58
C HIS A 53 -0.43 -3.00 11.22
N GLY A 54 0.64 -3.45 11.88
CA GLY A 54 1.22 -4.80 11.71
C GLY A 54 2.17 -4.98 10.52
N GLY A 55 2.45 -3.90 9.78
CA GLY A 55 3.40 -3.90 8.66
C GLY A 55 4.84 -4.09 9.11
N SER A 56 5.69 -4.61 8.21
CA SER A 56 7.11 -4.77 8.48
C SER A 56 7.93 -4.81 7.19
N LEU A 57 9.22 -4.46 7.27
CA LEU A 57 10.16 -4.54 6.15
C LEU A 57 10.21 -5.94 5.50
N THR A 58 9.98 -7.00 6.29
CA THR A 58 9.96 -8.39 5.79
C THR A 58 8.67 -8.73 5.04
N LYS A 59 7.58 -8.00 5.30
CA LYS A 59 6.29 -8.17 4.61
C LYS A 59 6.20 -7.33 3.34
N ALA A 60 6.96 -6.24 3.21
CA ALA A 60 6.90 -5.36 2.03
C ALA A 60 5.44 -5.00 1.67
N GLY A 61 5.02 -5.14 0.40
CA GLY A 61 3.65 -4.90 -0.01
C GLY A 61 2.64 -5.96 0.43
N HIS A 62 3.04 -7.07 1.06
CA HIS A 62 2.12 -8.15 1.40
C HIS A 62 1.13 -7.77 2.49
N CYS A 63 -0.13 -8.19 2.33
CA CYS A 63 -1.24 -7.81 3.19
C CYS A 63 -1.88 -9.02 3.86
N PHE A 64 -1.06 -9.82 4.52
CA PHE A 64 -1.50 -11.09 5.08
C PHE A 64 -2.46 -10.91 6.26
N ASP A 65 -2.26 -9.86 7.06
CA ASP A 65 -3.01 -9.62 8.30
C ASP A 65 -3.99 -8.43 8.17
N GLY A 66 -4.03 -7.77 7.01
CA GLY A 66 -4.91 -6.62 6.75
C GLY A 66 -4.27 -5.26 7.05
N GLU A 67 -2.94 -5.20 7.03
CA GLU A 67 -2.12 -3.98 7.22
C GLU A 67 -2.48 -2.90 6.19
N CYS A 68 -2.85 -3.37 5.00
CA CYS A 68 -3.16 -2.60 3.81
C CYS A 68 -4.67 -2.30 3.66
N LEU A 69 -5.45 -2.36 4.75
CA LEU A 69 -6.91 -2.16 4.74
C LEU A 69 -7.35 -0.92 5.53
N TRP A 70 -6.45 0.08 5.64
CA TRP A 70 -6.63 1.32 6.40
C TRP A 70 -6.48 2.55 5.52
N PHE A 71 -7.59 3.22 5.23
CA PHE A 71 -7.65 4.27 4.22
C PHE A 71 -8.93 5.08 4.33
N SER A 72 -9.19 5.98 3.38
CA SER A 72 -10.43 6.74 3.25
C SER A 72 -10.96 6.62 1.82
N GLN A 73 -12.25 6.28 1.66
CA GLN A 73 -12.93 6.21 0.37
C GLN A 73 -14.46 6.35 0.48
N PRO A 74 -15.14 6.82 -0.59
CA PRO A 74 -14.56 7.60 -1.68
C PRO A 74 -14.17 8.99 -1.17
N THR A 75 -13.16 9.60 -1.78
CA THR A 75 -12.77 10.99 -1.49
C THR A 75 -12.24 11.69 -2.74
N SER A 76 -12.37 13.01 -2.79
CA SER A 76 -11.93 13.85 -3.90
C SER A 76 -11.35 15.15 -3.37
N ILE A 77 -10.51 15.79 -4.18
CA ILE A 77 -10.07 17.14 -3.88
C ILE A 77 -11.29 18.10 -3.85
N PRO A 78 -11.32 19.07 -2.92
CA PRO A 78 -12.45 20.01 -2.82
C PRO A 78 -12.43 21.09 -3.91
N GLY A 79 -11.32 21.22 -4.65
CA GLY A 79 -11.07 22.30 -5.59
C GLY A 79 -10.52 21.80 -6.93
N LYS A 80 -9.82 22.69 -7.63
CA LYS A 80 -9.14 22.38 -8.89
C LYS A 80 -7.78 21.72 -8.64
N PRO A 81 -7.24 20.96 -9.60
CA PRO A 81 -5.86 20.50 -9.54
C PRO A 81 -4.87 21.64 -9.30
N THR A 82 -3.91 21.40 -8.42
CA THR A 82 -2.78 22.29 -8.11
C THR A 82 -1.42 21.62 -8.30
N LEU A 83 -1.40 20.30 -8.46
CA LEU A 83 -0.17 19.53 -8.65
C LEU A 83 0.51 19.85 -10.00
N PRO A 84 1.84 20.08 -10.04
CA PRO A 84 2.56 20.28 -11.29
C PRO A 84 2.71 19.00 -12.11
N GLN A 85 2.81 19.14 -13.44
CA GLN A 85 2.79 18.00 -14.37
C GLN A 85 3.93 17.00 -14.15
N TYR A 86 5.14 17.45 -13.78
CA TYR A 86 6.28 16.55 -13.56
C TYR A 86 6.08 15.60 -12.37
N ALA A 87 5.20 15.95 -11.44
CA ALA A 87 4.88 15.17 -10.25
C ALA A 87 3.69 14.22 -10.45
N ARG A 88 3.09 14.19 -11.65
CA ARG A 88 2.03 13.25 -12.02
C ARG A 88 2.58 11.83 -12.11
N SER A 89 1.74 10.85 -11.81
CA SER A 89 2.03 9.41 -11.80
C SER A 89 1.05 8.60 -12.67
N TYR A 90 -0.13 9.15 -12.94
CA TYR A 90 -1.12 8.63 -13.89
C TYR A 90 -1.63 9.75 -14.78
N ASN A 91 -1.98 9.41 -16.03
CA ASN A 91 -2.52 10.37 -16.99
C ASN A 91 -1.54 11.53 -17.23
N VAL A 92 -0.22 11.22 -17.22
CA VAL A 92 0.88 12.20 -17.16
C VAL A 92 1.08 12.99 -18.45
N ASP A 93 0.44 12.60 -19.55
CA ASP A 93 0.48 13.33 -20.82
C ASP A 93 -0.73 14.24 -21.01
N VAL A 94 -1.61 14.32 -20.01
CA VAL A 94 -2.84 15.12 -20.07
C VAL A 94 -2.80 16.21 -19.00
N SER A 95 -3.03 17.45 -19.43
CA SER A 95 -3.00 18.64 -18.57
C SER A 95 -4.39 19.22 -18.27
N GLY A 96 -5.46 18.64 -18.83
CA GLY A 96 -6.84 19.08 -18.63
C GLY A 96 -7.81 18.59 -19.71
N GLY A 97 -9.08 18.99 -19.60
CA GLY A 97 -10.15 18.63 -20.53
C GLY A 97 -10.75 17.26 -20.27
N ASP A 98 -11.54 16.75 -21.23
CA ASP A 98 -12.34 15.52 -21.06
C ASP A 98 -11.49 14.24 -20.90
N LEU A 99 -10.22 14.29 -21.32
CA LEU A 99 -9.26 13.19 -21.14
C LEU A 99 -8.56 13.21 -19.78
N ASP A 100 -8.78 14.27 -18.97
CA ASP A 100 -8.17 14.43 -17.65
C ASP A 100 -9.03 13.74 -16.58
N TRP A 101 -9.22 12.43 -16.74
CA TRP A 101 -10.07 11.62 -15.88
C TRP A 101 -9.60 11.61 -14.41
N SER A 102 -8.32 11.92 -14.14
CA SER A 102 -7.80 11.95 -12.78
C SER A 102 -7.99 13.30 -12.07
N ALA A 103 -8.57 14.33 -12.71
CA ALA A 103 -8.60 15.71 -12.20
C ALA A 103 -9.16 15.88 -10.78
N SER A 104 -10.09 15.04 -10.35
CA SER A 104 -10.68 15.09 -9.00
C SER A 104 -9.99 14.18 -7.97
N MET A 105 -8.99 13.40 -8.38
CA MET A 105 -8.31 12.42 -7.52
C MET A 105 -7.42 13.13 -6.48
N PRO A 106 -7.27 12.56 -5.26
CA PRO A 106 -6.55 13.20 -4.16
C PRO A 106 -5.18 13.78 -4.52
N TRP A 107 -4.35 13.05 -5.28
CA TRP A 107 -3.00 13.50 -5.63
C TRP A 107 -2.99 14.76 -6.49
N ARG A 108 -4.09 15.09 -7.17
CA ARG A 108 -4.16 16.29 -8.01
C ARG A 108 -4.15 17.60 -7.23
N ALA A 109 -4.40 17.56 -5.92
CA ALA A 109 -4.13 18.66 -5.01
C ALA A 109 -3.67 18.09 -3.65
N PRO A 110 -2.38 17.72 -3.54
CA PRO A 110 -1.87 16.91 -2.44
C PRO A 110 -2.22 17.48 -1.07
N GLY A 111 -2.77 16.65 -0.19
CA GLY A 111 -3.11 17.03 1.16
C GLY A 111 -4.50 17.66 1.35
N THR A 112 -5.16 18.10 0.27
CA THR A 112 -6.44 18.84 0.37
C THR A 112 -7.66 17.96 0.48
N ALA A 113 -7.62 16.76 -0.10
CA ALA A 113 -8.75 15.83 -0.06
C ALA A 113 -9.00 15.39 1.39
N PRO A 114 -10.28 15.38 1.84
CA PRO A 114 -10.63 15.04 3.21
C PRO A 114 -10.37 13.56 3.48
N VAL A 115 -9.98 13.28 4.71
CA VAL A 115 -9.79 11.93 5.24
C VAL A 115 -10.91 11.63 6.22
N MET A 116 -11.21 10.35 6.39
CA MET A 116 -12.13 9.87 7.41
C MET A 116 -11.33 9.53 8.67
N GLY A 117 -11.89 9.83 9.84
CA GLY A 117 -11.22 9.62 11.13
C GLY A 117 -10.06 10.60 11.38
N SER A 118 -9.11 10.16 12.20
CA SER A 118 -8.05 10.97 12.80
C SER A 118 -6.84 11.24 11.90
N GLY A 119 -6.81 10.68 10.69
CA GLY A 119 -5.61 10.65 9.85
C GLY A 119 -4.72 9.41 10.06
N CYS A 120 -5.20 8.45 10.85
CA CYS A 120 -4.56 7.16 11.11
C CYS A 120 -5.12 5.99 10.28
N GLY A 121 -5.97 6.32 9.30
CA GLY A 121 -6.70 5.35 8.49
C GLY A 121 -7.94 4.82 9.20
N ILE A 122 -8.95 4.44 8.43
CA ILE A 122 -10.11 3.73 8.93
C ILE A 122 -10.21 2.35 8.30
N ALA A 123 -10.60 1.37 9.10
CA ALA A 123 -10.75 -0.02 8.69
C ALA A 123 -11.76 -0.15 7.54
N GLY A 124 -11.33 -0.70 6.41
CA GLY A 124 -12.16 -0.88 5.21
C GLY A 124 -12.49 0.43 4.48
N GLY A 125 -11.84 1.53 4.83
CA GLY A 125 -11.90 2.78 4.06
C GLY A 125 -13.16 3.62 4.24
N ASN A 126 -14.21 3.09 4.89
CA ASN A 126 -15.48 3.79 5.14
C ASN A 126 -16.25 3.03 6.24
N ALA A 127 -17.24 3.65 6.88
CA ALA A 127 -18.20 2.97 7.75
C ALA A 127 -19.08 1.93 7.00
N ILE A 128 -19.11 2.00 5.67
CA ILE A 128 -19.85 1.10 4.79
C ILE A 128 -18.90 0.39 3.83
N ALA A 129 -19.02 -0.93 3.67
CA ALA A 129 -18.15 -1.69 2.79
C ALA A 129 -18.42 -1.40 1.30
N LEU A 130 -17.36 -1.03 0.57
CA LEU A 130 -17.35 -0.85 -0.88
C LEU A 130 -16.42 -1.89 -1.54
N PRO A 131 -16.82 -2.55 -2.64
CA PRO A 131 -16.03 -3.61 -3.28
C PRO A 131 -14.89 -3.04 -4.15
N ASN A 132 -14.14 -2.10 -3.60
CA ASN A 132 -12.90 -1.57 -4.12
C ASN A 132 -11.86 -1.54 -2.99
N GLY A 133 -11.79 -2.65 -2.25
CA GLY A 133 -10.94 -2.81 -1.07
C GLY A 133 -11.55 -2.53 0.27
N GLY A 134 -12.87 -2.31 0.34
CA GLY A 134 -13.56 -1.94 1.56
C GLY A 134 -13.81 -3.07 2.55
N THR A 135 -13.01 -4.14 2.50
CA THR A 135 -13.01 -5.21 3.49
C THR A 135 -12.30 -4.75 4.76
N THR A 136 -12.72 -5.23 5.93
CA THR A 136 -12.02 -4.94 7.19
C THR A 136 -10.73 -5.75 7.33
N PRO A 137 -9.72 -5.22 8.06
CA PRO A 137 -8.61 -6.02 8.56
C PRO A 137 -9.07 -7.25 9.37
N ARG A 138 -8.18 -8.24 9.55
CA ARG A 138 -8.47 -9.43 10.37
C ARG A 138 -8.56 -9.06 11.86
N GLY A 139 -9.19 -9.93 12.66
CA GLY A 139 -9.15 -9.84 14.13
C GLY A 139 -10.26 -8.99 14.76
N ASP A 140 -11.52 -9.23 14.40
CA ASP A 140 -12.71 -8.57 14.97
C ASP A 140 -12.69 -7.03 14.91
N ILE A 141 -12.03 -6.47 13.88
CA ILE A 141 -11.98 -5.03 13.64
C ILE A 141 -13.24 -4.61 12.87
N PRO A 142 -14.10 -3.74 13.43
CA PRO A 142 -15.32 -3.32 12.76
C PRO A 142 -15.05 -2.35 11.61
N GLN A 143 -15.94 -2.37 10.62
CA GLN A 143 -15.94 -1.44 9.49
C GLN A 143 -15.97 0.01 9.99
N GLY A 144 -15.07 0.85 9.46
CA GLY A 144 -14.96 2.26 9.83
C GLY A 144 -14.29 2.54 11.17
N MET A 145 -13.70 1.53 11.85
CA MET A 145 -12.88 1.76 13.03
C MET A 145 -11.69 2.66 12.69
N ASP A 146 -11.44 3.68 13.53
CA ASP A 146 -10.27 4.54 13.40
C ASP A 146 -8.99 3.84 13.90
N GLY A 147 -7.94 3.87 13.10
CA GLY A 147 -6.63 3.26 13.39
C GLY A 147 -5.96 3.83 14.64
N VAL A 148 -6.34 5.03 15.10
CA VAL A 148 -5.88 5.55 16.40
C VAL A 148 -6.34 4.68 17.57
N GLY A 149 -7.44 3.94 17.40
CA GLY A 149 -7.98 3.00 18.39
C GLY A 149 -7.24 1.67 18.46
N LEU A 150 -6.28 1.41 17.56
CA LEU A 150 -5.42 0.24 17.63
C LEU A 150 -4.49 0.31 18.85
N PRO A 151 -4.10 -0.84 19.43
CA PRO A 151 -3.17 -0.88 20.55
C PRO A 151 -1.87 -0.13 20.26
N ALA A 152 -1.47 0.75 21.18
CA ALA A 152 -0.20 1.45 21.12
C ALA A 152 0.98 0.46 21.13
N GLN A 153 2.00 0.75 20.34
CA GLN A 153 3.23 -0.02 20.28
C GLN A 153 4.32 0.63 21.13
N PRO A 154 5.37 -0.13 21.53
CA PRO A 154 6.59 0.48 22.06
C PRO A 154 7.14 1.51 21.07
N PRO A 155 7.31 2.79 21.47
CA PRO A 155 7.62 3.85 20.53
C PRO A 155 9.04 3.72 19.99
N THR A 156 9.21 4.03 18.71
CA THR A 156 10.55 4.20 18.13
C THR A 156 11.11 5.56 18.57
N ILE A 157 12.34 5.57 19.09
CA ILE A 157 12.96 6.79 19.63
C ILE A 157 13.64 7.57 18.51
N TRP A 158 13.22 8.82 18.31
CA TRP A 158 13.80 9.74 17.34
C TRP A 158 14.39 10.96 18.06
N ALA A 159 15.60 11.38 17.69
CA ALA A 159 16.19 12.60 18.23
C ALA A 159 15.72 13.83 17.43
N GLN A 160 15.56 14.98 18.08
CA GLN A 160 15.36 16.25 17.39
C GLN A 160 16.47 16.51 16.36
N GLY A 161 16.10 17.03 15.19
CA GLY A 161 17.06 17.38 14.14
C GLY A 161 17.73 16.20 13.45
N SER A 162 17.35 14.98 13.79
CA SER A 162 17.94 13.79 13.21
C SER A 162 17.25 13.38 11.92
N THR A 163 17.99 12.67 11.08
CA THR A 163 17.47 12.00 9.91
C THR A 163 17.03 10.59 10.29
N GLN A 164 15.81 10.21 9.92
CA GLN A 164 15.16 8.97 10.33
C GLN A 164 14.72 8.16 9.12
N LYS A 165 14.91 6.84 9.19
CA LYS A 165 14.42 5.91 8.18
C LYS A 165 12.92 5.73 8.33
N VAL A 166 12.21 5.71 7.22
CA VAL A 166 10.80 5.33 7.10
C VAL A 166 10.63 4.45 5.87
N ALA A 167 9.59 3.61 5.87
CA ALA A 167 9.32 2.76 4.72
C ALA A 167 7.83 2.42 4.62
N PHE A 168 7.39 2.15 3.39
CA PHE A 168 6.06 1.61 3.11
C PHE A 168 6.12 0.55 2.02
N GLY A 169 5.17 -0.38 2.06
CA GLY A 169 4.91 -1.37 1.03
C GLY A 169 3.71 -0.99 0.18
N ILE A 170 3.67 -1.44 -1.06
CA ILE A 170 2.55 -1.19 -1.98
C ILE A 170 1.90 -2.53 -2.33
N THR A 171 0.65 -2.71 -1.92
CA THR A 171 -0.10 -3.92 -2.28
C THR A 171 -0.77 -3.81 -3.66
N ALA A 172 -1.38 -2.65 -3.92
CA ALA A 172 -1.93 -2.25 -5.21
C ALA A 172 -1.43 -0.82 -5.54
N ASN A 173 -0.93 -0.61 -6.75
CA ASN A 173 -0.27 0.62 -7.17
C ASN A 173 -1.26 1.59 -7.84
N HIS A 174 -1.91 2.39 -7.01
CA HIS A 174 -2.80 3.47 -7.45
C HIS A 174 -2.06 4.73 -7.87
N GLY A 175 -0.72 4.68 -7.91
CA GLY A 175 0.14 5.84 -8.10
C GLY A 175 -0.19 6.94 -7.10
N GLY A 176 0.17 8.16 -7.43
CA GLY A 176 -0.06 9.34 -6.64
C GLY A 176 1.20 9.75 -5.89
N GLY A 177 1.02 10.24 -4.68
CA GLY A 177 2.13 10.69 -3.85
C GLY A 177 1.82 10.70 -2.38
N TYR A 178 2.86 10.72 -1.58
CA TYR A 178 2.81 10.41 -0.17
C TYR A 178 3.62 11.42 0.67
N GLN A 179 3.29 11.46 1.96
CA GLN A 179 3.90 12.32 2.95
C GLN A 179 3.93 11.63 4.33
N TYR A 180 4.96 11.96 5.11
CA TYR A 180 5.08 11.60 6.52
C TYR A 180 4.86 12.80 7.42
N ARG A 181 4.13 12.62 8.52
CA ARG A 181 3.66 13.73 9.38
C ARG A 181 3.65 13.32 10.85
N LEU A 182 3.96 14.24 11.76
CA LEU A 182 3.92 13.99 13.20
C LEU A 182 2.76 14.74 13.86
N CYS A 183 2.04 14.07 14.76
CA CYS A 183 1.08 14.68 15.66
C CYS A 183 1.46 14.38 17.11
N LYS A 184 1.54 15.40 17.96
CA LYS A 184 1.86 15.22 19.37
C LYS A 184 0.66 14.64 20.10
N LEU A 185 0.82 13.50 20.80
CA LEU A 185 -0.32 12.79 21.41
C LEU A 185 -1.09 13.67 22.41
N SER A 186 -0.40 14.56 23.13
CA SER A 186 -1.00 15.46 24.11
C SER A 186 -1.90 16.54 23.50
N GLU A 187 -1.85 16.77 22.19
CA GLU A 187 -2.68 17.77 21.49
C GLU A 187 -4.03 17.21 21.00
N GLY A 188 -4.24 15.90 21.15
CA GLY A 188 -5.34 15.18 20.52
C GLY A 188 -5.00 14.83 19.07
N VAL A 189 -5.10 13.55 18.72
CA VAL A 189 -4.77 13.05 17.39
C VAL A 189 -5.91 13.38 16.42
N SER A 190 -5.59 14.15 15.38
CA SER A 190 -6.48 14.46 14.27
C SER A 190 -5.69 14.78 13.00
N GLU A 191 -6.37 14.82 11.85
CA GLU A 191 -5.75 15.19 10.58
C GLU A 191 -5.17 16.62 10.65
N GLU A 192 -5.87 17.55 11.32
CA GLU A 192 -5.39 18.91 11.54
C GLU A 192 -4.13 18.94 12.42
N CYS A 193 -4.01 18.03 13.39
CA CYS A 193 -2.79 17.88 14.18
C CYS A 193 -1.61 17.41 13.31
N PHE A 194 -1.81 16.39 12.46
CA PHE A 194 -0.78 15.94 11.53
C PHE A 194 -0.36 17.04 10.53
N GLN A 195 -1.32 17.84 10.08
CA GLN A 195 -1.07 18.98 9.19
C GLN A 195 -0.21 20.08 9.82
N LYS A 196 0.01 20.09 11.15
CA LYS A 196 0.96 21.04 11.77
C LYS A 196 2.41 20.66 11.55
N THR A 197 2.72 19.37 11.37
CA THR A 197 4.11 18.89 11.29
C THR A 197 4.34 17.90 10.14
N PRO A 198 4.17 18.31 8.87
CA PRO A 198 4.75 17.58 7.74
C PRO A 198 6.27 17.45 7.86
N LEU A 199 6.79 16.25 7.62
CA LEU A 199 8.23 15.98 7.61
C LEU A 199 8.80 16.21 6.21
N LYS A 200 10.03 16.73 6.15
CA LYS A 200 10.79 16.86 4.91
C LYS A 200 11.57 15.58 4.64
N PHE A 201 11.75 15.24 3.36
CA PHE A 201 12.67 14.22 2.93
C PHE A 201 14.10 14.75 3.01
N ALA A 202 15.01 13.92 3.53
CA ALA A 202 16.40 14.30 3.81
C ALA A 202 17.31 14.24 2.58
N ASP A 203 16.84 13.65 1.48
CA ASP A 203 17.64 13.33 0.30
C ASP A 203 16.86 13.61 -1.00
N ASP A 204 17.54 13.49 -2.14
CA ASP A 204 16.96 13.40 -3.50
C ASP A 204 16.94 11.96 -4.04
N LYS A 205 17.23 11.01 -3.15
CA LYS A 205 17.24 9.56 -3.36
C LYS A 205 16.31 8.85 -2.39
N GLN A 206 15.85 7.69 -2.83
CA GLN A 206 15.12 6.71 -2.02
C GLN A 206 15.61 5.31 -2.41
N TRP A 207 15.16 4.28 -1.71
CA TRP A 207 15.64 2.92 -1.94
C TRP A 207 14.50 1.93 -2.08
N LEU A 208 14.71 0.91 -2.91
CA LEU A 208 13.88 -0.27 -2.95
C LEU A 208 14.53 -1.37 -2.12
N GLN A 209 13.85 -1.79 -1.05
CA GLN A 209 14.29 -2.89 -0.20
C GLN A 209 13.37 -4.09 -0.39
N HIS A 210 13.89 -5.13 -1.04
CA HIS A 210 13.15 -6.36 -1.31
C HIS A 210 12.88 -7.16 -0.04
N ASP A 211 11.67 -7.69 0.07
CA ASP A 211 11.35 -8.66 1.10
C ASP A 211 12.31 -9.86 1.08
N ALA A 212 12.42 -10.48 2.24
CA ALA A 212 13.30 -11.60 2.43
C ALA A 212 12.49 -12.88 2.22
N VAL A 213 12.27 -13.25 0.95
CA VAL A 213 11.35 -14.37 0.58
C VAL A 213 12.05 -15.62 0.05
N SER A 214 13.33 -15.55 -0.27
CA SER A 214 14.07 -16.68 -0.85
C SER A 214 15.13 -17.21 0.12
N TYR A 215 15.25 -18.54 0.22
CA TYR A 215 16.35 -19.19 0.93
C TYR A 215 17.41 -19.68 -0.06
N GLN A 216 18.68 -19.45 0.25
CA GLN A 216 19.82 -20.06 -0.41
C GLN A 216 20.58 -20.91 0.61
N TYR A 217 20.49 -22.24 0.49
CA TYR A 217 21.15 -23.20 1.39
C TYR A 217 20.91 -22.87 2.89
N ASP A 218 19.64 -22.81 3.29
CA ASP A 218 19.17 -22.49 4.65
C ASP A 218 19.46 -21.07 5.16
N LYS A 219 20.00 -20.18 4.30
CA LYS A 219 20.13 -18.75 4.61
C LYS A 219 19.09 -17.95 3.88
N LEU A 220 18.46 -17.02 4.60
CA LEU A 220 17.58 -16.05 3.99
C LEU A 220 18.40 -15.15 3.05
N LEU A 221 18.04 -15.12 1.77
CA LEU A 221 18.65 -14.26 0.77
C LEU A 221 18.13 -12.85 1.00
N GLN A 222 19.02 -11.97 1.42
CA GLN A 222 18.77 -10.54 1.49
C GLN A 222 19.46 -9.86 0.30
N LEU A 223 18.65 -9.27 -0.59
CA LEU A 223 19.17 -8.44 -1.67
C LEU A 223 19.67 -7.10 -1.09
N PRO A 224 20.64 -6.44 -1.74
CA PRO A 224 21.00 -5.08 -1.37
C PRO A 224 19.81 -4.14 -1.58
N ASP A 225 19.81 -3.02 -0.85
CA ASP A 225 18.90 -1.91 -1.11
C ASP A 225 19.29 -1.26 -2.46
N PHE A 226 18.32 -1.09 -3.35
CA PHE A 226 18.55 -0.50 -4.66
C PHE A 226 18.19 0.98 -4.65
N GLU A 227 19.19 1.85 -4.82
CA GLU A 227 19.00 3.30 -4.91
C GLU A 227 18.21 3.68 -6.17
N ILE A 228 17.23 4.57 -6.00
CA ILE A 228 16.44 5.16 -7.08
C ILE A 228 16.23 6.66 -6.84
N PRO A 229 15.93 7.45 -7.89
CA PRO A 229 15.61 8.88 -7.73
C PRO A 229 14.34 9.10 -6.90
N LEU A 230 14.35 10.11 -6.05
CA LEU A 230 13.17 10.61 -5.32
C LEU A 230 12.61 11.86 -6.01
N VAL A 231 11.37 11.78 -6.49
CA VAL A 231 10.68 12.91 -7.13
C VAL A 231 9.80 13.60 -6.10
N LYS A 232 10.19 14.82 -5.71
CA LYS A 232 9.52 15.61 -4.68
C LYS A 232 8.79 16.81 -5.27
N THR A 233 7.76 17.28 -4.56
CA THR A 233 7.11 18.56 -4.82
C THR A 233 6.65 19.21 -3.53
N SER A 234 6.79 20.53 -3.46
CA SER A 234 6.09 21.40 -2.49
C SER A 234 5.14 22.38 -3.19
N GLU A 235 5.06 22.30 -4.52
CA GLU A 235 4.22 23.19 -5.33
C GLU A 235 2.76 22.69 -5.28
N GLY A 236 1.85 23.60 -4.93
CA GLY A 236 0.42 23.32 -4.91
C GLY A 236 -0.03 22.34 -3.82
N THR A 237 0.78 22.14 -2.77
CA THR A 237 0.50 21.19 -1.69
C THR A 237 -0.27 21.83 -0.54
N PHE A 238 -0.90 21.00 0.28
CA PHE A 238 -1.54 21.39 1.54
C PHE A 238 -1.03 20.54 2.71
N PRO A 239 -0.64 21.15 3.85
CA PRO A 239 -0.45 22.58 4.05
C PRO A 239 0.50 23.21 3.03
N ALA A 240 0.39 24.51 2.82
CA ALA A 240 1.24 25.22 1.85
C ALA A 240 2.73 24.93 2.12
N ASP A 241 3.49 24.73 1.05
CA ASP A 241 4.92 24.42 1.04
C ASP A 241 5.31 23.09 1.72
N SER A 242 4.35 22.28 2.15
CA SER A 242 4.62 20.94 2.67
C SER A 242 5.19 20.05 1.56
N GLU A 243 6.22 19.26 1.87
CA GLU A 243 6.92 18.43 0.89
C GLU A 243 6.21 17.08 0.76
N TRP A 244 5.97 16.66 -0.48
CA TRP A 244 5.39 15.37 -0.85
C TRP A 244 6.31 14.67 -1.84
N ALA A 245 6.27 13.34 -1.87
CA ALA A 245 6.99 12.54 -2.85
C ALA A 245 6.00 11.80 -3.76
N ARG A 246 6.33 11.70 -5.05
CA ARG A 246 5.57 10.86 -5.99
C ARG A 246 5.94 9.39 -5.76
N VAL A 247 4.94 8.50 -5.77
CA VAL A 247 5.18 7.05 -5.76
C VAL A 247 6.11 6.67 -6.91
N PRO A 248 7.25 5.97 -6.67
CA PRO A 248 8.26 5.73 -7.70
C PRO A 248 7.91 4.63 -8.70
N VAL A 249 6.86 3.85 -8.43
CA VAL A 249 6.50 2.71 -9.28
C VAL A 249 5.49 3.19 -10.33
N PRO A 250 5.86 3.25 -11.63
CA PRO A 250 4.91 3.58 -12.67
C PRO A 250 3.85 2.49 -12.80
N GLY A 251 2.59 2.92 -12.76
CA GLY A 251 1.47 2.10 -13.19
C GLY A 251 1.50 1.86 -14.70
N CYS A 252 0.65 0.95 -15.16
CA CYS A 252 0.54 0.68 -16.59
C CYS A 252 -0.43 1.64 -17.28
N ARG A 253 -0.24 1.81 -18.58
CA ARG A 253 -1.12 2.54 -19.48
C ARG A 253 -1.64 1.59 -20.56
N LEU A 254 -2.41 0.58 -20.15
CA LEU A 254 -2.96 -0.40 -21.08
C LEU A 254 -4.13 0.19 -21.90
N CYS A 255 -4.84 1.16 -21.34
CA CYS A 255 -5.84 1.97 -22.02
C CYS A 255 -5.93 3.37 -21.42
N ASP A 256 -6.57 4.29 -22.16
CA ASP A 256 -7.03 5.57 -21.61
C ASP A 256 -8.27 5.31 -20.73
N GLN A 257 -8.23 5.65 -19.45
CA GLN A 257 -9.32 5.34 -18.51
C GLN A 257 -10.59 6.16 -18.76
N SER A 258 -10.55 7.21 -19.59
CA SER A 258 -11.78 7.89 -20.03
C SER A 258 -12.77 6.96 -20.73
N VAL A 259 -12.31 5.84 -21.30
CA VAL A 259 -13.19 4.80 -21.88
C VAL A 259 -14.01 4.04 -20.84
N CYS A 260 -13.61 4.09 -19.57
CA CYS A 260 -14.30 3.41 -18.47
C CYS A 260 -15.55 4.14 -17.99
N GLY A 261 -15.76 5.40 -18.41
CA GLY A 261 -16.94 6.18 -18.08
C GLY A 261 -16.65 7.46 -17.29
N PRO A 262 -17.71 8.20 -16.89
CA PRO A 262 -17.63 9.61 -16.51
C PRO A 262 -17.15 9.88 -15.08
N GLY A 263 -16.43 8.95 -14.43
CA GLY A 263 -16.08 9.12 -13.01
C GLY A 263 -17.29 8.99 -12.08
N LEU A 264 -18.00 7.86 -12.11
CA LEU A 264 -19.18 7.65 -11.25
C LEU A 264 -18.82 7.70 -9.76
N TRP A 265 -19.75 8.21 -8.95
CA TRP A 265 -19.70 8.09 -7.49
C TRP A 265 -20.45 6.82 -7.04
N PRO A 266 -19.98 6.13 -5.97
CA PRO A 266 -20.67 4.97 -5.44
C PRO A 266 -22.02 5.35 -4.82
N ASN A 267 -23.04 4.51 -5.02
CA ASN A 267 -24.29 4.57 -4.24
C ASN A 267 -24.03 4.04 -2.82
N MET A 268 -24.10 4.92 -1.83
CA MET A 268 -23.80 4.59 -0.42
C MET A 268 -25.02 4.11 0.37
N THR A 269 -26.19 3.99 -0.25
CA THR A 269 -27.46 3.70 0.44
C THR A 269 -27.98 2.31 0.12
N ASP A 270 -27.97 1.93 -1.15
CA ASP A 270 -28.53 0.65 -1.58
C ASP A 270 -27.46 -0.45 -1.51
N VAL A 271 -27.82 -1.55 -0.84
CA VAL A 271 -27.02 -2.76 -0.85
C VAL A 271 -27.03 -3.34 -2.26
N PHE A 272 -25.86 -3.62 -2.79
CA PHE A 272 -25.67 -4.39 -4.02
C PHE A 272 -24.75 -5.56 -3.73
N GLN A 273 -24.88 -6.65 -4.49
CA GLN A 273 -24.02 -7.81 -4.36
C GLN A 273 -23.17 -7.92 -5.62
N PRO A 274 -21.90 -7.47 -5.61
CA PRO A 274 -20.94 -7.90 -6.62
C PRO A 274 -20.79 -9.42 -6.49
N ASN A 275 -20.65 -10.13 -7.60
CA ASN A 275 -20.54 -11.60 -7.68
C ASN A 275 -20.32 -12.30 -6.31
N ALA A 276 -21.39 -12.89 -5.77
CA ALA A 276 -21.46 -13.33 -4.37
C ALA A 276 -20.40 -14.38 -3.97
N SER A 277 -19.81 -15.08 -4.94
CA SER A 277 -18.72 -16.05 -4.69
C SER A 277 -17.37 -15.39 -4.42
N LEU A 278 -17.13 -14.20 -4.97
CA LEU A 278 -15.87 -13.45 -4.83
C LEU A 278 -15.94 -12.39 -3.73
N PHE A 279 -17.15 -11.92 -3.43
CA PHE A 279 -17.40 -10.84 -2.49
C PHE A 279 -18.51 -11.25 -1.51
N PRO A 280 -18.23 -12.16 -0.57
CA PRO A 280 -19.19 -12.46 0.49
C PRO A 280 -19.43 -11.21 1.36
N GLY A 281 -20.65 -11.03 1.87
CA GLY A 281 -21.00 -9.91 2.75
C GLY A 281 -22.06 -8.98 2.18
N SER A 282 -22.19 -7.77 2.72
CA SER A 282 -23.10 -6.74 2.22
C SER A 282 -22.31 -5.56 1.67
N TRP A 283 -22.46 -5.29 0.38
CA TRP A 283 -21.67 -4.29 -0.34
C TRP A 283 -22.53 -3.12 -0.80
N HIS A 284 -21.89 -1.97 -0.96
CA HIS A 284 -22.51 -0.76 -1.49
C HIS A 284 -21.67 -0.21 -2.64
N GLY A 285 -22.22 0.72 -3.41
CA GLY A 285 -21.55 1.38 -4.53
C GLY A 285 -22.32 1.26 -5.84
N GLY A 286 -23.05 0.16 -6.01
CA GLY A 286 -23.86 -0.12 -7.20
C GLY A 286 -23.05 -0.70 -8.37
N GLN A 287 -23.74 -1.46 -9.22
CA GLN A 287 -23.12 -2.25 -10.29
C GLN A 287 -22.30 -1.40 -11.28
N LYS A 288 -22.86 -0.29 -11.78
CA LYS A 288 -22.19 0.55 -12.80
C LYS A 288 -20.90 1.17 -12.29
N TRP A 289 -20.91 1.65 -11.04
CA TRP A 289 -19.72 2.19 -10.41
C TRP A 289 -18.65 1.11 -10.25
N PHE A 290 -19.04 -0.07 -9.78
CA PHE A 290 -18.13 -1.20 -9.61
C PHE A 290 -17.50 -1.65 -10.93
N GLU A 291 -18.30 -1.77 -12.01
CA GLU A 291 -17.81 -2.07 -13.36
C GLU A 291 -16.81 -1.03 -13.85
N GLN A 292 -17.07 0.26 -13.59
CA GLN A 292 -16.12 1.32 -13.92
C GLN A 292 -14.81 1.18 -13.13
N GLN A 293 -14.86 0.86 -11.83
CA GLN A 293 -13.64 0.62 -11.04
C GLN A 293 -12.83 -0.54 -11.63
N GLN A 294 -13.48 -1.65 -11.98
CA GLN A 294 -12.81 -2.81 -12.58
C GLN A 294 -12.17 -2.48 -13.93
N CYS A 295 -12.85 -1.70 -14.78
CA CYS A 295 -12.27 -1.19 -16.01
C CYS A 295 -11.02 -0.34 -15.75
N ALA A 296 -11.10 0.61 -14.80
CA ALA A 296 -10.02 1.52 -14.46
C ALA A 296 -8.77 0.76 -13.95
N GLN A 297 -8.96 -0.22 -13.06
CA GLN A 297 -7.88 -1.06 -12.53
C GLN A 297 -7.29 -1.97 -13.61
N THR A 298 -8.12 -2.47 -14.52
CA THR A 298 -7.66 -3.23 -15.70
C THR A 298 -6.78 -2.36 -16.59
N CYS A 299 -7.19 -1.12 -16.90
CA CYS A 299 -6.34 -0.19 -17.67
C CYS A 299 -5.03 0.16 -16.96
N ALA A 300 -5.04 0.19 -15.63
CA ALA A 300 -3.88 0.43 -14.78
C ALA A 300 -2.94 -0.79 -14.64
N GLY A 301 -3.37 -1.96 -15.10
CA GLY A 301 -2.55 -3.17 -15.17
C GLY A 301 -2.75 -4.17 -14.05
N ILE A 302 -3.91 -4.22 -13.38
CA ILE A 302 -4.16 -5.19 -12.28
C ILE A 302 -3.93 -6.66 -12.68
N ASN A 303 -4.10 -7.00 -13.95
CA ASN A 303 -3.95 -8.36 -14.48
C ASN A 303 -2.54 -8.66 -15.03
N VAL A 304 -1.58 -7.75 -14.84
CA VAL A 304 -0.19 -7.94 -15.27
C VAL A 304 0.75 -7.62 -14.11
N THR A 305 1.76 -8.46 -13.92
CA THR A 305 2.80 -8.22 -12.89
C THR A 305 3.66 -7.01 -13.21
N LYS A 306 3.98 -6.85 -14.49
CA LYS A 306 4.83 -5.79 -15.00
C LYS A 306 4.20 -5.16 -16.24
N CYS A 307 4.39 -3.86 -16.42
CA CYS A 307 3.89 -3.19 -17.59
C CYS A 307 4.59 -3.69 -18.87
N PRO A 308 3.84 -3.89 -19.97
CA PRO A 308 4.44 -4.17 -21.27
C PRO A 308 5.42 -3.05 -21.70
N PRO A 309 6.38 -3.35 -22.58
CA PRO A 309 7.30 -2.35 -23.10
C PRO A 309 6.55 -1.11 -23.62
N TYR A 310 7.03 0.07 -23.24
CA TYR A 310 6.46 1.38 -23.62
C TYR A 310 5.04 1.67 -23.10
N MET A 311 4.47 0.82 -22.23
CA MET A 311 3.14 1.01 -21.63
C MET A 311 3.20 1.41 -20.16
N VAL A 312 4.24 2.16 -19.77
CA VAL A 312 4.36 2.74 -18.43
C VAL A 312 3.84 4.17 -18.42
N GLN A 313 3.25 4.61 -17.31
CA GLN A 313 2.83 6.01 -17.16
C GLN A 313 4.03 6.97 -17.17
N PHE A 314 5.18 6.57 -16.62
CA PHE A 314 6.42 7.33 -16.63
C PHE A 314 7.62 6.36 -16.62
N PRO A 315 8.86 6.81 -16.92
CA PRO A 315 10.01 5.91 -16.98
C PRO A 315 10.21 5.11 -15.69
N GLU A 316 10.48 3.81 -15.81
CA GLU A 316 10.82 2.97 -14.66
C GLU A 316 12.08 3.54 -13.96
N PRO A 317 12.10 3.64 -12.61
CA PRO A 317 13.29 4.12 -11.91
C PRO A 317 14.47 3.14 -12.03
N LEU A 318 14.17 1.86 -12.19
CA LEU A 318 15.08 0.78 -12.54
C LEU A 318 14.38 -0.21 -13.47
N PRO A 319 15.10 -0.91 -14.36
CA PRO A 319 14.51 -1.92 -15.22
C PRO A 319 13.79 -2.99 -14.40
N GLY A 320 12.49 -3.18 -14.60
CA GLY A 320 11.73 -4.14 -13.78
C GLY A 320 10.67 -3.48 -12.90
N ILE A 321 10.88 -2.23 -12.53
CA ILE A 321 10.08 -1.57 -11.50
C ILE A 321 8.91 -0.83 -12.17
N SER A 322 7.85 -1.57 -12.46
CA SER A 322 6.54 -1.07 -12.89
C SER A 322 5.47 -2.11 -12.60
N GLY A 323 4.20 -1.71 -12.66
CA GLY A 323 3.08 -2.62 -12.52
C GLY A 323 2.06 -2.13 -11.52
N TYR A 324 1.00 -2.92 -11.37
CA TYR A 324 -0.09 -2.64 -10.45
C TYR A 324 0.04 -3.43 -9.14
N THR A 325 0.44 -4.69 -9.22
CA THR A 325 0.55 -5.63 -8.09
C THR A 325 1.51 -6.76 -8.48
N ASP A 326 1.98 -7.58 -7.54
CA ASP A 326 2.83 -8.73 -7.84
C ASP A 326 2.01 -10.03 -7.76
N SER A 327 1.59 -10.54 -8.91
CA SER A 327 0.91 -11.83 -8.99
C SER A 327 1.93 -12.97 -9.11
N TYR A 328 2.33 -13.57 -7.99
CA TYR A 328 3.11 -14.81 -7.99
C TYR A 328 2.21 -16.01 -7.64
N LEU A 329 2.16 -17.01 -8.54
CA LEU A 329 1.56 -18.34 -8.33
C LEU A 329 0.13 -18.36 -7.76
N GLY A 330 -0.78 -17.57 -8.32
CA GLY A 330 -2.21 -17.73 -8.09
C GLY A 330 -2.77 -17.07 -6.82
N GLY A 331 -2.00 -16.20 -6.16
CA GLY A 331 -2.49 -15.32 -5.08
C GLY A 331 -2.21 -13.84 -5.41
N PHE A 332 -3.11 -12.94 -4.98
CA PHE A 332 -2.86 -11.50 -4.96
C PHE A 332 -1.84 -11.20 -3.85
N ASN A 333 -0.60 -10.93 -4.24
CA ASN A 333 0.46 -10.48 -3.33
C ASN A 333 0.84 -9.04 -3.68
N GLY A 334 1.25 -8.26 -2.69
CA GLY A 334 1.75 -6.92 -2.95
C GLY A 334 3.13 -6.94 -3.60
N LEU A 335 3.60 -5.77 -4.03
CA LEU A 335 4.95 -5.62 -4.53
C LEU A 335 5.95 -6.13 -3.47
N THR A 336 6.88 -6.98 -3.92
CA THR A 336 7.87 -7.68 -3.08
C THR A 336 9.01 -6.77 -2.60
N TRP A 337 8.78 -5.46 -2.56
CA TRP A 337 9.75 -4.49 -2.06
C TRP A 337 9.06 -3.33 -1.34
N ASN A 338 9.80 -2.77 -0.40
CA ASN A 338 9.48 -1.55 0.30
C ASN A 338 10.05 -0.37 -0.49
N VAL A 339 9.32 0.75 -0.48
CA VAL A 339 9.91 2.06 -0.77
C VAL A 339 10.43 2.62 0.55
N VAL A 340 11.72 2.91 0.61
CA VAL A 340 12.44 3.35 1.81
C VAL A 340 12.94 4.77 1.59
N ASP A 341 12.62 5.65 2.53
CA ASP A 341 13.00 7.05 2.53
C ASP A 341 13.76 7.42 3.80
N MET A 342 14.43 8.56 3.75
CA MET A 342 14.98 9.24 4.91
C MET A 342 14.22 10.57 5.11
N VAL A 343 13.71 10.81 6.32
CA VAL A 343 12.98 12.04 6.68
C VAL A 343 13.68 12.79 7.80
N VAL A 344 13.49 14.11 7.87
CA VAL A 344 14.12 14.96 8.88
C VAL A 344 13.13 15.29 9.99
N VAL A 345 13.52 14.98 11.23
CA VAL A 345 12.81 15.42 12.44
C VAL A 345 13.12 16.91 12.65
N PRO A 346 12.12 17.81 12.78
CA PRO A 346 12.40 19.22 12.95
C PRO A 346 13.22 19.51 14.22
N ASP A 347 14.25 20.36 14.12
CA ASP A 347 15.16 20.69 15.23
C ASP A 347 14.43 21.28 16.45
N ARG A 348 13.31 21.98 16.21
CA ARG A 348 12.52 22.67 17.24
C ARG A 348 11.26 21.90 17.65
N LEU A 349 11.09 20.66 17.19
CA LEU A 349 9.93 19.84 17.55
C LEU A 349 10.04 19.46 19.02
N GLU A 350 9.09 19.86 19.87
CA GLU A 350 9.17 19.61 21.32
C GLU A 350 9.35 18.11 21.64
N PRO A 351 10.22 17.72 22.58
CA PRO A 351 10.31 16.33 23.02
C PRO A 351 8.97 15.84 23.58
N GLY A 352 8.64 14.56 23.33
CA GLY A 352 7.39 13.98 23.77
C GLY A 352 6.98 12.74 22.98
N GLU A 353 5.78 12.25 23.25
CA GLU A 353 5.17 11.13 22.55
C GLU A 353 4.34 11.65 21.37
N TYR A 354 4.57 11.08 20.20
CA TYR A 354 3.98 11.45 18.92
C TYR A 354 3.40 10.23 18.23
N LEU A 355 2.40 10.47 17.39
CA LEU A 355 2.00 9.54 16.36
C LEU A 355 2.62 10.02 15.04
N LEU A 356 3.26 9.11 14.31
CA LEU A 356 3.60 9.29 12.91
C LEU A 356 2.40 8.89 12.08
N SER A 357 2.04 9.68 11.08
CA SER A 357 1.10 9.33 10.01
C SER A 357 1.86 9.27 8.69
N TRP A 358 1.69 8.17 7.97
CA TRP A 358 1.96 8.10 6.54
C TRP A 358 0.63 8.28 5.82
N ARG A 359 0.58 9.24 4.91
CA ARG A 359 -0.58 9.53 4.06
C ARG A 359 -0.17 9.37 2.61
N TRP A 360 -0.97 8.63 1.86
CA TRP A 360 -0.78 8.44 0.42
C TRP A 360 -2.06 8.84 -0.32
N ASP A 361 -1.98 9.95 -1.03
CA ASP A 361 -3.03 10.46 -1.90
C ASP A 361 -2.92 9.78 -3.26
N CYS A 362 -3.96 9.05 -3.67
CA CYS A 362 -3.96 8.30 -4.93
C CYS A 362 -4.21 9.22 -6.13
N GLU A 363 -3.72 8.80 -7.30
CA GLU A 363 -4.03 9.47 -8.57
C GLU A 363 -4.89 8.62 -9.52
N GLN A 364 -4.87 7.30 -9.37
CA GLN A 364 -5.73 6.41 -10.14
C GLN A 364 -7.15 6.30 -9.56
N SER A 365 -7.31 6.51 -8.25
CA SER A 365 -8.57 6.27 -7.54
C SER A 365 -8.90 7.35 -6.49
N HIS A 366 -10.17 7.38 -6.10
CA HIS A 366 -10.74 8.25 -5.07
C HIS A 366 -10.42 7.77 -3.65
N GLN A 367 -9.14 7.54 -3.36
CA GLN A 367 -8.67 6.89 -2.14
C GLN A 367 -7.48 7.62 -1.53
N ILE A 368 -7.42 7.63 -0.19
CA ILE A 368 -6.26 8.10 0.57
C ILE A 368 -5.87 7.01 1.56
N TRP A 369 -4.66 6.46 1.42
CA TRP A 369 -4.15 5.40 2.31
C TRP A 369 -3.44 5.99 3.50
N GLN A 370 -3.69 5.43 4.68
CA GLN A 370 -3.23 6.02 5.93
C GLN A 370 -2.89 4.96 6.95
N ASN A 371 -1.73 5.11 7.56
CA ASN A 371 -1.28 4.29 8.67
C ASN A 371 -0.55 5.15 9.69
N CYS A 372 -0.36 4.59 10.88
CA CYS A 372 0.42 5.20 11.94
C CYS A 372 1.44 4.30 12.62
N ALA A 373 2.41 4.95 13.25
CA ALA A 373 3.37 4.36 14.16
C ALA A 373 3.63 5.24 15.39
N ASP A 374 3.90 4.62 16.54
CA ASP A 374 4.25 5.32 17.77
C ASP A 374 5.70 5.81 17.75
N ILE A 375 5.92 7.10 17.99
CA ILE A 375 7.24 7.74 17.98
C ILE A 375 7.44 8.50 19.29
N LYS A 376 8.64 8.40 19.87
CA LYS A 376 9.05 9.29 20.96
C LYS A 376 10.17 10.19 20.49
N VAL A 377 9.91 11.49 20.48
CA VAL A 377 10.92 12.49 20.17
C VAL A 377 11.67 12.86 21.44
N VAL A 378 12.99 12.74 21.40
CA VAL A 378 13.90 13.12 22.51
C VAL A 378 14.75 14.31 22.12
N ALA A 379 15.18 15.08 23.12
CA ALA A 379 16.09 16.18 22.89
C ALA A 379 17.40 15.67 22.26
N ARG A 380 17.96 16.44 21.32
CA ARG A 380 19.28 16.13 20.78
C ARG A 380 20.31 16.28 21.89
N GLU A 381 21.14 15.25 22.11
CA GLU A 381 22.26 15.39 23.03
C GLU A 381 23.23 16.43 22.48
N THR A 382 23.40 17.54 23.20
CA THR A 382 24.46 18.50 22.91
C THR A 382 25.79 17.83 23.26
N PRO A 383 26.78 17.77 22.35
CA PRO A 383 28.10 17.27 22.69
C PRO A 383 28.64 18.07 23.88
N THR A 384 28.81 17.43 25.03
CA THR A 384 29.48 18.04 26.16
C THR A 384 30.95 18.19 25.79
N ASN A 385 31.45 19.42 25.73
CA ASN A 385 32.88 19.72 25.59
C ASN A 385 33.60 19.22 26.86
N SER A 386 33.91 17.92 26.92
CA SER A 386 34.65 17.31 28.02
C SER A 386 36.17 17.22 27.77
N ASN A 387 36.71 17.94 26.77
CA ASN A 387 38.15 18.00 26.48
C ASN A 387 38.70 19.43 26.35
N LEU A 388 38.31 20.35 27.24
CA LEU A 388 38.93 21.69 27.35
C LEU A 388 39.83 21.86 28.59
N PHE A 389 40.13 20.77 29.30
CA PHE A 389 41.16 20.74 30.34
C PHE A 389 42.01 19.47 30.19
N ALA A 390 43.05 19.54 29.36
CA ALA A 390 44.19 18.63 29.39
C ALA A 390 45.46 19.44 29.10
#